data_AF-A0A2Z6RRZ3-F1
#
_entry.id   AF-A0A2Z6RRZ3-F1
#
_cell.length_a   1.000
_cell.length_b   1.000
_cell.length_c   1.000
_cell.angle_alpha   90.00
_cell.angle_beta   90.00
_cell.angle_gamma   90.00
#
_symmetry.space_group_name_H-M   'P 1'
#
loop_
_entity.id
_entity.type
_entity.pdbx_description
1 polymer ?
#
loop_
_entity_poly.entity_id
_entity_poly.type
_entity_poly.pdbx_seq_one_letter_code
_entity_poly.pdbx_strand_id
1 'polypeptide(L)'
;MDDDKFLPKLSQNLLKILDDDEYYDITIEVGNDPYVKIFRAHMVILNYRSTYLQRILSTNKKKNGETLVHIKLPNILPENFQIILRYIYGGSLSLDECDTLRIFKVLVAASELNLQELVDYLQLYIIKNDKNWMDQNFSLIYQTSFENNSFLELQKYCTDLTSKRPDKILKSISLSSIPEKLLVSILQNNSHQMSEIQVWKYVVKWGIAQNPELPSDPATFSKEDFNVLKNTLQRLIPFIEFSNLTAREFSDEILPYKRVLPKELYKDLLKTFLNSHPDTIPNDNLKIQNFDSKIITFQHVELISKWIDKLDITDKSTPLYEFKLTLRGSRDGLTPDKFHDICDDRSCTLTIVKVKGNDQILGGYNPIEWKSERGYVATKDSFIFSFKNGDDINDHILSRVVNENYAIFNDQTYGPSFGCTDLILRGDSGYCIKDSYEKQIRGASSESALHYGVSCDCCNYTIRGERWKCTSCENYDLCQVCKTKSNIHNHPDDHGFKLIPHSETSGRAPQFFRHYGVMCDSCEKTIRGMRWKCLFCKNYDLCQDCKSKSPNVHDNNHAFQPIAYSGLSLFEMTVGRNATCDYCKLTCTGNRCYKCANGEFPVEEYELFQVIKR
;
A
#
# COMPACT_ATOMS: atom_id res chain seq x y z
N MET A 1 4.41 -23.03 39.59
CA MET A 1 5.88 -23.15 39.47
C MET A 1 6.15 -23.68 38.08
N ASP A 2 5.97 -22.86 37.07
CA ASP A 2 6.42 -23.14 35.70
C ASP A 2 7.17 -21.89 35.30
N ASP A 3 8.47 -21.89 35.60
CA ASP A 3 9.36 -20.77 35.27
C ASP A 3 10.49 -21.34 34.40
N ASP A 4 10.52 -20.94 33.13
CA ASP A 4 11.45 -21.41 32.10
C ASP A 4 12.89 -20.94 32.34
N LYS A 5 13.17 -20.36 33.51
CA LYS A 5 14.45 -19.77 33.94
C LYS A 5 15.68 -20.66 33.70
N PHE A 6 15.53 -21.99 33.74
CA PHE A 6 16.65 -22.92 33.54
C PHE A 6 16.82 -23.39 32.09
N LEU A 7 15.82 -23.26 31.23
CA LEU A 7 15.87 -23.70 29.83
C LEU A 7 16.98 -23.03 29.01
N PRO A 8 17.26 -21.72 29.16
CA PRO A 8 18.37 -21.08 28.44
C PRO A 8 19.72 -21.74 28.74
N LYS A 9 19.96 -22.14 29.99
CA LYS A 9 21.22 -22.78 30.36
C LYS A 9 21.33 -24.19 29.81
N LEU A 10 20.25 -24.96 29.83
CA LEU A 10 20.19 -26.28 29.22
C LEU A 10 20.45 -26.20 27.70
N SER A 11 19.78 -25.29 27.01
CA SER A 11 19.99 -25.01 25.58
C SER A 11 21.45 -24.70 25.25
N GLN A 12 22.08 -23.80 26.01
CA GLN A 12 23.51 -23.48 25.83
C GLN A 12 24.42 -24.69 26.05
N ASN A 13 24.10 -25.56 27.03
CA ASN A 13 24.89 -26.76 27.28
C ASN A 13 24.77 -27.76 26.12
N LEU A 14 23.57 -27.94 25.54
CA LEU A 14 23.37 -28.79 24.36
C LEU A 14 24.10 -28.24 23.14
N LEU A 15 24.06 -26.92 22.91
CA LEU A 15 24.81 -26.28 21.82
C LEU A 15 26.34 -26.48 21.97
N LYS A 16 26.87 -26.44 23.19
CA LYS A 16 28.29 -26.72 23.43
C LYS A 16 28.68 -28.15 23.06
N ILE A 17 27.81 -29.12 23.33
CA ILE A 17 28.03 -30.52 22.95
C ILE A 17 28.07 -30.68 21.42
N LEU A 18 27.31 -29.87 20.67
CA LEU A 18 27.35 -29.89 19.21
C LEU A 18 28.67 -29.35 18.65
N ASP A 19 29.31 -28.39 19.33
CA ASP A 19 30.57 -27.79 18.94
C ASP A 19 31.79 -28.60 19.43
N ASP A 20 31.56 -29.65 20.23
CA ASP A 20 32.58 -30.58 20.71
C ASP A 20 32.79 -31.73 19.71
N ASP A 21 34.03 -32.19 19.60
CA ASP A 21 34.42 -33.34 18.77
C ASP A 21 34.35 -34.67 19.55
N GLU A 22 33.90 -34.63 20.80
CA GLU A 22 33.74 -35.78 21.67
C GLU A 22 32.29 -36.34 21.66
N TYR A 23 32.14 -37.65 21.88
CA TYR A 23 30.87 -38.37 22.09
C TYR A 23 29.82 -38.38 20.96
N TYR A 24 30.12 -37.85 19.77
CA TYR A 24 29.25 -38.00 18.61
C TYR A 24 29.10 -39.48 18.20
N ASP A 25 27.88 -39.90 17.85
CA ASP A 25 27.55 -41.28 17.46
C ASP A 25 27.06 -41.39 16.00
N ILE A 26 26.98 -40.26 15.31
CA ILE A 26 26.60 -40.16 13.89
C ILE A 26 27.40 -39.09 13.13
N THR A 27 27.63 -39.36 11.84
CA THR A 27 28.04 -38.37 10.84
C THR A 27 26.95 -38.15 9.79
N ILE A 28 26.76 -36.90 9.39
CA ILE A 28 25.75 -36.47 8.41
C ILE A 28 26.48 -35.75 7.28
N GLU A 29 26.49 -36.34 6.09
CA GLU A 29 26.98 -35.71 4.87
C GLU A 29 25.86 -34.86 4.26
N VAL A 30 26.10 -33.56 4.10
CA VAL A 30 25.09 -32.60 3.65
C VAL A 30 25.59 -31.85 2.44
N GLY A 31 24.68 -31.61 1.49
CA GLY A 31 24.98 -30.98 0.21
C GLY A 31 25.28 -32.00 -0.88
N ASN A 32 25.56 -31.49 -2.07
CA ASN A 32 25.87 -32.29 -3.25
C ASN A 32 27.18 -31.78 -3.88
N ASP A 33 27.90 -32.65 -4.57
CA ASP A 33 29.20 -32.32 -5.16
C ASP A 33 29.12 -31.06 -6.06
N PRO A 34 30.09 -30.12 -5.95
CA PRO A 34 31.30 -30.17 -5.13
C PRO A 34 31.15 -29.58 -3.71
N TYR A 35 29.95 -29.16 -3.31
CA TYR A 35 29.70 -28.42 -2.06
C TYR A 35 29.10 -29.34 -1.00
N VAL A 36 29.95 -30.20 -0.45
CA VAL A 36 29.58 -31.18 0.59
C VAL A 36 30.29 -30.84 1.89
N LYS A 37 29.58 -30.95 3.02
CA LYS A 37 30.15 -30.82 4.37
C LYS A 37 29.67 -31.96 5.25
N ILE A 38 30.57 -32.48 6.08
CA ILE A 38 30.26 -33.52 7.07
C ILE A 38 30.01 -32.85 8.42
N PHE A 39 28.90 -33.23 9.05
CA PHE A 39 28.51 -32.78 10.38
C PHE A 39 28.57 -33.96 11.36
N ARG A 40 29.08 -33.69 12.56
CA ARG A 40 29.04 -34.63 13.70
C ARG A 40 27.85 -34.28 14.57
N ALA A 41 27.10 -35.28 15.01
CA ALA A 41 25.88 -35.08 15.79
C ALA A 41 25.58 -36.29 16.69
N HIS A 42 24.44 -36.21 17.39
CA HIS A 42 24.01 -37.16 18.41
C HIS A 42 22.63 -37.73 18.06
N MET A 43 22.55 -39.02 17.77
CA MET A 43 21.35 -39.72 17.31
C MET A 43 20.17 -39.52 18.26
N VAL A 44 20.43 -39.54 19.57
CA VAL A 44 19.37 -39.34 20.59
C VAL A 44 18.66 -38.01 20.41
N ILE A 45 19.37 -36.91 20.16
CA ILE A 45 18.76 -35.59 19.98
C ILE A 45 18.01 -35.53 18.65
N LEU A 46 18.64 -35.99 17.56
CA LEU A 46 18.03 -35.98 16.23
C LEU A 46 16.73 -36.80 16.17
N ASN A 47 16.70 -37.97 16.80
CA ASN A 47 15.55 -38.87 16.84
C ASN A 47 14.30 -38.25 17.45
N TYR A 48 14.46 -37.44 18.50
CA TYR A 48 13.32 -36.83 19.21
C TYR A 48 12.92 -35.47 18.64
N ARG A 49 13.81 -34.80 17.90
CA ARG A 49 13.53 -33.46 17.33
C ARG A 49 13.04 -33.50 15.89
N SER A 50 13.35 -34.55 15.13
CA SER A 50 12.88 -34.71 13.74
C SER A 50 12.35 -36.12 13.50
N THR A 51 11.06 -36.21 13.16
CA THR A 51 10.43 -37.49 12.78
C THR A 51 10.99 -38.04 11.47
N TYR A 52 11.49 -37.18 10.58
CA TYR A 52 12.18 -37.59 9.36
C TYR A 52 13.52 -38.27 9.70
N LEU A 53 14.35 -37.61 10.51
CA LEU A 53 15.63 -38.18 10.94
C LEU A 53 15.40 -39.45 11.77
N GLN A 54 14.38 -39.49 12.62
CA GLN A 54 13.99 -40.70 13.35
C GLN A 54 13.75 -41.91 12.43
N ARG A 55 13.02 -41.71 11.32
CA ARG A 55 12.75 -42.76 10.33
C ARG A 55 14.03 -43.21 9.61
N ILE A 56 14.87 -42.26 9.21
CA ILE A 56 16.15 -42.56 8.53
C ILE A 56 17.11 -43.30 9.46
N LEU A 57 17.19 -42.90 10.72
CA LEU A 57 18.05 -43.52 11.73
C LEU A 57 17.58 -44.92 12.11
N SER A 58 16.27 -45.14 12.16
CA SER A 58 15.69 -46.46 12.47
C SER A 58 15.94 -47.50 11.36
N THR A 59 16.08 -47.04 10.12
CA THR A 59 16.34 -47.90 8.94
C THR A 59 17.83 -48.14 8.72
N ASN A 60 18.70 -47.18 9.07
CA ASN A 60 20.16 -47.30 9.00
C ASN A 60 20.78 -47.90 10.28
N LYS A 61 20.43 -49.14 10.62
CA LYS A 61 21.14 -49.88 11.67
C LYS A 61 22.59 -50.15 11.21
N LYS A 62 23.55 -50.11 12.14
CA LYS A 62 24.99 -50.35 11.88
C LYS A 62 25.17 -51.48 10.86
N LYS A 63 25.73 -51.15 9.69
CA LYS A 63 26.17 -52.18 8.74
C LYS A 63 27.37 -52.89 9.38
N ASN A 64 27.38 -54.22 9.30
CA ASN A 64 28.40 -55.06 9.93
C ASN A 64 29.81 -54.56 9.55
N GLY A 65 30.51 -53.95 10.51
CA GLY A 65 31.88 -53.44 10.35
C GLY A 65 32.06 -51.91 10.51
N GLU A 66 31.00 -51.10 10.44
CA GLU A 66 31.10 -49.64 10.64
C GLU A 66 30.95 -49.26 12.11
N THR A 67 31.89 -48.45 12.62
CA THR A 67 31.91 -48.02 14.03
C THR A 67 30.81 -46.99 14.35
N LEU A 68 30.43 -46.16 13.37
CA LEU A 68 29.52 -45.01 13.49
C LEU A 68 28.44 -45.04 12.39
N VAL A 69 27.24 -44.52 12.69
CA VAL A 69 26.15 -44.37 11.70
C VAL A 69 26.47 -43.20 10.76
N HIS A 70 26.13 -43.35 9.48
CA HIS A 70 26.35 -42.33 8.45
C HIS A 70 25.08 -42.14 7.61
N ILE A 71 24.66 -40.89 7.41
CA ILE A 71 23.49 -40.53 6.57
C ILE A 71 23.84 -39.41 5.60
N LYS A 72 23.08 -39.29 4.51
CA LYS A 72 23.26 -38.27 3.48
C LYS A 72 22.01 -37.40 3.31
N LEU A 73 22.19 -36.09 3.18
CA LEU A 73 21.14 -35.09 2.94
C LEU A 73 21.53 -34.21 1.74
N PRO A 74 21.40 -34.71 0.50
CA PRO A 74 21.94 -34.05 -0.68
C PRO A 74 21.18 -32.79 -1.12
N ASN A 75 19.90 -32.65 -0.74
CA ASN A 75 19.04 -31.54 -1.17
C ASN A 75 19.18 -30.29 -0.29
N ILE A 76 19.92 -30.39 0.82
CA ILE A 76 20.06 -29.31 1.80
C ILE A 76 21.46 -28.72 1.67
N LEU A 77 21.57 -27.40 1.59
CA LEU A 77 22.86 -26.71 1.62
C LEU A 77 23.50 -26.79 3.02
N PRO A 78 24.82 -27.05 3.13
CA PRO A 78 25.52 -27.13 4.40
C PRO A 78 25.25 -25.95 5.35
N GLU A 79 25.22 -24.73 4.83
CA GLU A 79 25.06 -23.52 5.63
C GLU A 79 23.65 -23.38 6.22
N ASN A 80 22.64 -23.91 5.52
CA ASN A 80 21.26 -23.94 6.00
C ASN A 80 21.07 -25.06 7.01
N PHE A 81 21.69 -26.22 6.77
CA PHE A 81 21.67 -27.32 7.72
C PHE A 81 22.37 -26.94 9.03
N GLN A 82 23.47 -26.18 8.99
CA GLN A 82 24.13 -25.69 10.21
C GLN A 82 23.17 -24.88 11.10
N ILE A 83 22.34 -24.02 10.50
CA ILE A 83 21.33 -23.24 11.23
C ILE A 83 20.27 -24.17 11.84
N ILE A 84 19.76 -25.12 11.04
CA ILE A 84 18.74 -26.08 11.50
C ILE A 84 19.29 -26.99 12.60
N LEU A 85 20.53 -27.45 12.47
CA LEU A 85 21.17 -28.32 13.45
C LEU A 85 21.34 -27.59 14.79
N ARG A 86 21.75 -26.32 14.77
CA ARG A 86 21.79 -25.50 15.99
C ARG A 86 20.39 -25.31 16.60
N TYR A 87 19.36 -25.10 15.78
CA TYR A 87 17.96 -25.07 16.26
C TYR A 87 17.53 -26.41 16.88
N ILE A 88 17.88 -27.55 16.27
CA ILE A 88 17.55 -28.88 16.80
C ILE A 88 18.09 -29.06 18.23
N TYR A 89 19.31 -28.58 18.49
CA TYR A 89 19.96 -28.69 19.80
C TYR A 89 19.51 -27.62 20.79
N GLY A 90 19.50 -26.36 20.36
CA GLY A 90 19.31 -25.22 21.24
C GLY A 90 17.88 -24.70 21.33
N GLY A 91 16.97 -25.11 20.44
CA GLY A 91 15.63 -24.54 20.33
C GLY A 91 15.60 -23.04 20.01
N SER A 92 16.75 -22.46 19.65
CA SER A 92 16.90 -21.04 19.31
C SER A 92 17.36 -20.90 17.88
N LEU A 93 16.87 -19.86 17.22
CA LEU A 93 17.15 -19.57 15.82
C LEU A 93 17.77 -18.17 15.74
N SER A 94 19.00 -18.10 15.22
CA SER A 94 19.67 -16.82 14.97
C SER A 94 19.50 -16.46 13.50
N LEU A 95 18.71 -15.41 13.24
CA LEU A 95 18.39 -14.94 11.89
C LEU A 95 19.01 -13.56 11.57
N ASP A 96 19.70 -12.94 12.54
CA ASP A 96 20.13 -11.53 12.46
C ASP A 96 21.11 -11.22 11.31
N GLU A 97 21.79 -12.24 10.80
CA GLU A 97 22.74 -12.15 9.68
C GLU A 97 22.22 -12.80 8.39
N CYS A 98 20.99 -13.30 8.36
CA CYS A 98 20.43 -13.97 7.19
C CYS A 98 19.57 -13.00 6.36
N ASP A 99 19.83 -12.95 5.06
CA ASP A 99 18.88 -12.35 4.14
C ASP A 99 17.60 -13.22 4.01
N THR A 100 16.52 -12.61 3.57
CA THR A 100 15.21 -13.28 3.49
C THR A 100 15.21 -14.49 2.57
N LEU A 101 16.03 -14.47 1.51
CA LEU A 101 16.20 -15.62 0.63
C LEU A 101 16.82 -16.81 1.37
N ARG A 102 17.83 -16.58 2.21
CA ARG A 102 18.43 -17.62 3.05
C ARG A 102 17.45 -18.12 4.09
N ILE A 103 16.67 -17.24 4.73
CA ILE A 103 15.60 -17.64 5.67
C ILE A 103 14.57 -18.54 4.96
N PHE A 104 14.16 -18.17 3.74
CA PHE A 104 13.26 -18.99 2.93
C PHE A 104 13.87 -20.36 2.57
N LYS A 105 15.17 -20.43 2.24
CA LYS A 105 15.85 -21.72 2.01
C LYS A 105 15.96 -22.57 3.29
N VAL A 106 16.14 -21.94 4.46
CA VAL A 106 16.09 -22.63 5.76
C VAL A 106 14.69 -23.19 6.02
N LEU A 107 13.63 -22.45 5.69
CA LEU A 107 12.24 -22.93 5.77
C LEU A 107 12.02 -24.19 4.90
N VAL A 108 12.51 -24.19 3.66
CA VAL A 108 12.43 -25.35 2.76
C VAL A 108 13.13 -26.58 3.35
N ALA A 109 14.36 -26.41 3.83
CA ALA A 109 15.11 -27.50 4.46
C ALA A 109 14.49 -27.98 5.78
N ALA A 110 13.90 -27.08 6.58
CA ALA A 110 13.19 -27.44 7.81
C ALA A 110 11.96 -28.32 7.52
N SER A 111 11.24 -28.04 6.44
CA SER A 111 10.11 -28.87 5.99
C SER A 111 10.58 -30.24 5.48
N GLU A 112 11.69 -30.32 4.74
CA GLU A 112 12.26 -31.61 4.32
C GLU A 112 12.63 -32.49 5.52
N LEU A 113 13.12 -31.88 6.60
CA LEU A 113 13.42 -32.55 7.87
C LEU A 113 12.20 -32.72 8.79
N ASN A 114 11.00 -32.38 8.32
CA ASN A 114 9.72 -32.49 9.02
C ASN A 114 9.72 -31.81 10.41
N LEU A 115 10.28 -30.60 10.49
CA LEU A 115 10.36 -29.75 11.69
C LEU A 115 9.20 -28.75 11.73
N GLN A 116 7.98 -29.23 11.97
CA GLN A 116 6.75 -28.41 11.79
C GLN A 116 6.75 -27.13 12.64
N GLU A 117 7.21 -27.19 13.89
CA GLU A 117 7.30 -26.02 14.79
C GLU A 117 8.14 -24.89 14.17
N LEU A 118 9.29 -25.23 13.59
CA LEU A 118 10.17 -24.27 12.91
C LEU A 118 9.55 -23.77 11.60
N VAL A 119 8.89 -24.66 10.86
CA VAL A 119 8.21 -24.33 9.59
C VAL A 119 7.11 -23.29 9.83
N ASP A 120 6.28 -23.47 10.84
CA ASP A 120 5.19 -22.54 11.16
C ASP A 120 5.75 -21.16 11.58
N TYR A 121 6.77 -21.16 12.44
CA TYR A 121 7.44 -19.93 12.86
C TYR A 121 8.04 -19.16 11.68
N LEU A 122 8.78 -19.84 10.81
CA LEU A 122 9.48 -19.20 9.69
C LEU A 122 8.52 -18.65 8.63
N GLN A 123 7.42 -19.34 8.33
CA GLN A 123 6.40 -18.82 7.41
C GLN A 123 5.85 -17.47 7.90
N LEU A 124 5.42 -17.43 9.17
CA LEU A 124 4.87 -16.22 9.78
C LEU A 124 5.91 -15.10 9.88
N TYR A 125 7.16 -15.46 10.19
CA TYR A 125 8.28 -14.51 10.24
C TYR A 125 8.48 -13.81 8.90
N ILE A 126 8.56 -14.57 7.80
CA ILE A 126 8.79 -14.01 6.46
C ILE A 126 7.61 -13.11 6.05
N ILE A 127 6.36 -13.59 6.22
CA ILE A 127 5.14 -12.83 5.89
C ILE A 127 5.08 -11.50 6.64
N LYS A 128 5.49 -11.49 7.91
CA LYS A 128 5.40 -10.30 8.77
C LYS A 128 6.49 -9.28 8.51
N ASN A 129 7.73 -9.74 8.27
CA ASN A 129 8.90 -8.88 8.34
C ASN A 129 9.39 -8.37 6.97
N ASP A 130 9.09 -9.05 5.87
CA ASP A 130 9.64 -8.66 4.56
C ASP A 130 8.63 -8.72 3.39
N LYS A 131 7.63 -7.84 3.46
CA LYS A 131 6.59 -7.74 2.43
C LYS A 131 7.13 -7.39 1.03
N ASN A 132 8.17 -6.56 0.96
CA ASN A 132 8.74 -6.15 -0.33
C ASN A 132 9.43 -7.33 -1.03
N TRP A 133 10.22 -8.11 -0.29
CA TRP A 133 10.81 -9.32 -0.83
C TRP A 133 9.76 -10.33 -1.25
N MET A 134 8.68 -10.48 -0.46
CA MET A 134 7.53 -11.33 -0.80
C MET A 134 6.88 -10.93 -2.13
N ASP A 135 6.67 -9.63 -2.36
CA ASP A 135 6.07 -9.11 -3.60
C ASP A 135 6.99 -9.36 -4.82
N GLN A 136 8.31 -9.23 -4.65
CA GLN A 136 9.30 -9.43 -5.72
C GLN A 136 9.56 -10.91 -6.05
N ASN A 137 9.44 -11.79 -5.07
CA ASN A 137 9.72 -13.22 -5.19
C ASN A 137 8.44 -14.07 -5.18
N PHE A 138 7.29 -13.45 -5.41
CA PHE A 138 5.99 -14.09 -5.26
C PHE A 138 5.85 -15.37 -6.10
N SER A 139 6.38 -15.41 -7.33
CA SER A 139 6.34 -16.63 -8.15
C SER A 139 7.10 -17.80 -7.54
N LEU A 140 8.29 -17.54 -6.98
CA LEU A 140 9.08 -18.55 -6.27
C LEU A 140 8.33 -19.05 -5.03
N ILE A 141 7.76 -18.14 -4.25
CA ILE A 141 7.01 -18.46 -3.03
C ILE A 141 5.76 -19.25 -3.38
N TYR A 142 4.99 -18.81 -4.37
CA TYR A 142 3.80 -19.50 -4.85
C TYR A 142 4.15 -20.93 -5.27
N GLN A 143 5.11 -21.10 -6.18
CA GLN A 143 5.47 -22.44 -6.65
C GLN A 143 5.92 -23.36 -5.50
N THR A 144 6.85 -22.88 -4.67
CA THR A 144 7.39 -23.66 -3.55
C THR A 144 6.30 -23.99 -2.51
N SER A 145 5.41 -23.04 -2.21
CA SER A 145 4.33 -23.23 -1.23
C SER A 145 3.29 -24.23 -1.70
N PHE A 146 2.88 -24.21 -2.97
CA PHE A 146 1.88 -25.15 -3.49
C PHE A 146 2.47 -26.52 -3.83
N GLU A 147 3.79 -26.65 -3.98
CA GLU A 147 4.46 -27.95 -4.09
C GLU A 147 4.66 -28.63 -2.72
N ASN A 148 4.57 -27.87 -1.62
CA ASN A 148 4.81 -28.37 -0.28
C ASN A 148 3.59 -28.18 0.65
N ASN A 149 2.96 -29.29 1.02
CA ASN A 149 1.75 -29.30 1.85
C ASN A 149 1.94 -28.75 3.28
N SER A 150 3.18 -28.62 3.76
CA SER A 150 3.47 -28.02 5.08
C SER A 150 3.40 -26.49 5.09
N PHE A 151 3.33 -25.83 3.93
CA PHE A 151 3.40 -24.38 3.79
C PHE A 151 2.04 -23.67 3.75
N LEU A 152 1.14 -24.03 4.68
CA LEU A 152 -0.25 -23.56 4.71
C LEU A 152 -0.38 -22.03 4.85
N GLU A 153 0.45 -21.38 5.66
CA GLU A 153 0.38 -19.92 5.85
C GLU A 153 0.84 -19.17 4.60
N LEU A 154 1.88 -19.66 3.91
CA LEU A 154 2.31 -19.10 2.63
C LEU A 154 1.30 -19.35 1.52
N GLN A 155 0.69 -20.55 1.46
CA GLN A 155 -0.39 -20.85 0.50
C GLN A 155 -1.59 -19.92 0.71
N LYS A 156 -2.00 -19.71 1.97
CA LYS A 156 -3.07 -18.78 2.32
C LYS A 156 -2.73 -17.35 1.92
N TYR A 157 -1.52 -16.87 2.24
CA TYR A 157 -1.05 -15.56 1.81
C TYR A 157 -1.09 -15.41 0.29
N CYS A 158 -0.60 -16.40 -0.45
CA CYS A 158 -0.57 -16.39 -1.91
C CYS A 158 -1.99 -16.39 -2.51
N THR A 159 -2.90 -17.19 -1.97
CA THR A 159 -4.30 -17.27 -2.41
C THR A 159 -5.04 -15.96 -2.14
N ASP A 160 -4.83 -15.37 -0.96
CA ASP A 160 -5.40 -14.08 -0.59
C ASP A 160 -4.91 -12.95 -1.51
N LEU A 161 -3.62 -12.91 -1.82
CA LEU A 161 -3.07 -11.89 -2.71
C LEU A 161 -3.56 -12.08 -4.15
N THR A 162 -3.61 -13.33 -4.62
CA THR A 162 -4.09 -13.70 -5.97
C THR A 162 -5.56 -13.34 -6.16
N SER A 163 -6.39 -13.53 -5.13
CA SER A 163 -7.83 -13.23 -5.19
C SER A 163 -8.14 -11.75 -4.97
N LYS A 164 -7.37 -11.05 -4.13
CA LYS A 164 -7.66 -9.66 -3.76
C LYS A 164 -6.95 -8.64 -4.65
N ARG A 165 -5.75 -8.94 -5.17
CA ARG A 165 -4.88 -8.00 -5.91
C ARG A 165 -4.04 -8.68 -7.03
N PRO A 166 -4.66 -9.39 -7.98
CA PRO A 166 -3.98 -9.93 -9.15
C PRO A 166 -3.16 -8.87 -9.90
N ASP A 167 -3.67 -7.66 -10.08
CA ASP A 167 -2.99 -6.56 -10.77
C ASP A 167 -1.59 -6.24 -10.17
N LYS A 168 -1.48 -6.26 -8.84
CA LYS A 168 -0.24 -5.99 -8.12
C LYS A 168 0.81 -7.06 -8.42
N ILE A 169 0.40 -8.33 -8.44
CA ILE A 169 1.24 -9.50 -8.75
C ILE A 169 1.76 -9.38 -10.19
N LEU A 170 0.87 -9.07 -11.14
CA LEU A 170 1.21 -8.95 -12.55
C LEU A 170 2.18 -7.79 -12.84
N LYS A 171 2.16 -6.73 -12.01
CA LYS A 171 3.06 -5.58 -12.11
C LYS A 171 4.40 -5.78 -11.37
N SER A 172 4.42 -6.54 -10.28
CA SER A 172 5.62 -6.67 -9.41
C SER A 172 6.60 -7.76 -9.86
N ILE A 173 6.18 -8.66 -10.75
CA ILE A 173 6.92 -9.85 -11.14
C ILE A 173 7.29 -9.80 -12.62
N SER A 174 8.49 -10.28 -12.96
CA SER A 174 8.85 -10.50 -14.37
C SER A 174 7.95 -11.55 -15.01
N LEU A 175 7.33 -11.23 -16.15
CA LEU A 175 6.44 -12.14 -16.89
C LEU A 175 7.06 -13.50 -17.18
N SER A 176 8.37 -13.54 -17.43
CA SER A 176 9.13 -14.78 -17.68
C SER A 176 9.18 -15.72 -16.46
N SER A 177 9.04 -15.19 -15.24
CA SER A 177 9.14 -15.96 -14.00
C SER A 177 7.81 -16.50 -13.49
N ILE A 178 6.69 -16.14 -14.13
CA ILE A 178 5.35 -16.54 -13.70
C ILE A 178 5.03 -17.96 -14.20
N PRO A 179 4.81 -18.93 -13.30
CA PRO A 179 4.40 -20.27 -13.71
C PRO A 179 3.00 -20.29 -14.31
N GLU A 180 2.76 -21.18 -15.29
CA GLU A 180 1.44 -21.36 -15.92
C GLU A 180 0.32 -21.59 -14.89
N LYS A 181 0.59 -22.41 -13.85
CA LYS A 181 -0.37 -22.68 -12.76
C LYS A 181 -0.80 -21.43 -12.00
N LEU A 182 0.15 -20.52 -11.74
CA LEU A 182 -0.14 -19.24 -11.09
C LEU A 182 -1.02 -18.38 -12.00
N LEU A 183 -0.69 -18.32 -13.29
CA LEU A 183 -1.49 -17.55 -14.24
C LEU A 183 -2.92 -18.13 -14.37
N VAL A 184 -3.08 -19.45 -14.45
CA VAL A 184 -4.40 -20.11 -14.41
C VAL A 184 -5.17 -19.73 -13.14
N SER A 185 -4.52 -19.77 -11.98
CA SER A 185 -5.15 -19.41 -10.69
C SER A 185 -5.60 -17.94 -10.66
N ILE A 186 -4.82 -17.03 -11.25
CA ILE A 186 -5.19 -15.62 -11.42
C ILE A 186 -6.43 -15.52 -12.33
N LEU A 187 -6.39 -16.14 -13.52
CA LEU A 187 -7.50 -16.08 -14.48
C LEU A 187 -8.80 -16.68 -13.93
N GLN A 188 -8.74 -17.79 -13.21
CA GLN A 188 -9.92 -18.43 -12.61
C GLN A 188 -10.58 -17.59 -11.52
N ASN A 189 -9.80 -16.78 -10.81
CA ASN A 189 -10.29 -15.94 -9.70
C ASN A 189 -10.58 -14.50 -10.13
N ASN A 190 -10.34 -14.14 -11.40
CA ASN A 190 -10.30 -12.76 -11.91
C ASN A 190 -11.68 -12.10 -12.14
N SER A 191 -12.76 -12.62 -11.56
CA SER A 191 -14.14 -12.31 -11.97
C SER A 191 -14.54 -10.83 -12.12
N HIS A 192 -13.85 -9.85 -11.48
CA HIS A 192 -14.23 -8.42 -11.57
C HIS A 192 -13.06 -7.41 -11.48
N GLN A 193 -11.79 -7.84 -11.56
CA GLN A 193 -10.65 -6.96 -11.24
C GLN A 193 -9.94 -6.35 -12.45
N MET A 194 -9.94 -7.05 -13.59
CA MET A 194 -9.33 -6.60 -14.84
C MET A 194 -10.35 -6.77 -15.96
N SER A 195 -10.35 -5.84 -16.93
CA SER A 195 -11.14 -6.02 -18.15
C SER A 195 -10.60 -7.20 -18.97
N GLU A 196 -11.48 -7.91 -19.68
CA GLU A 196 -11.09 -9.07 -20.51
C GLU A 196 -10.02 -8.72 -21.54
N ILE A 197 -10.01 -7.48 -22.04
CA ILE A 197 -8.98 -7.02 -22.96
C ILE A 197 -7.60 -6.93 -22.28
N GLN A 198 -7.55 -6.50 -21.02
CA GLN A 198 -6.30 -6.46 -20.24
C GLN A 198 -5.81 -7.87 -19.94
N VAL A 199 -6.73 -8.78 -19.62
CA VAL A 199 -6.44 -10.20 -19.43
C VAL A 199 -5.80 -10.80 -20.68
N TRP A 200 -6.43 -10.61 -21.85
CA TRP A 200 -5.89 -11.06 -23.13
C TRP A 200 -4.49 -10.51 -23.41
N LYS A 201 -4.31 -9.19 -23.30
CA LYS A 201 -3.01 -8.54 -23.51
C LYS A 201 -1.93 -9.13 -22.60
N TYR A 202 -2.29 -9.43 -21.37
CA TYR A 202 -1.37 -10.02 -20.41
C TYR A 202 -1.00 -11.46 -20.79
N VAL A 203 -1.99 -12.29 -21.10
CA VAL A 203 -1.79 -13.70 -21.51
C VAL A 203 -0.88 -13.78 -22.73
N VAL A 204 -1.06 -12.90 -23.72
CA VAL A 204 -0.18 -12.83 -24.89
C VAL A 204 1.25 -12.40 -24.52
N LYS A 205 1.41 -11.33 -23.74
CA LYS A 205 2.74 -10.87 -23.29
C LYS A 205 3.46 -11.95 -22.48
N TRP A 206 2.75 -12.66 -21.61
CA TRP A 206 3.28 -13.80 -20.89
C TRP A 206 3.72 -14.91 -21.85
N GLY A 207 2.89 -15.28 -22.82
CA GLY A 207 3.24 -16.30 -23.81
C GLY A 207 4.49 -15.96 -24.63
N ILE A 208 4.67 -14.69 -25.01
CA ILE A 208 5.88 -14.22 -25.68
C ILE A 208 7.08 -14.26 -24.72
N ALA A 209 6.92 -13.83 -23.47
CA ALA A 209 7.98 -13.87 -22.47
C ALA A 209 8.47 -15.29 -22.12
N GLN A 210 7.59 -16.30 -22.25
CA GLN A 210 7.95 -17.72 -22.11
C GLN A 210 8.70 -18.28 -23.32
N ASN A 211 8.68 -17.58 -24.46
CA ASN A 211 9.33 -17.99 -25.70
C ASN A 211 10.19 -16.83 -26.27
N PRO A 212 11.39 -16.58 -25.72
CA PRO A 212 12.20 -15.40 -26.05
C PRO A 212 12.63 -15.29 -27.53
N GLU A 213 12.53 -16.38 -28.29
CA GLU A 213 12.83 -16.42 -29.72
C GLU A 213 11.71 -15.81 -30.59
N LEU A 214 10.51 -15.59 -30.03
CA LEU A 214 9.39 -15.00 -30.76
C LEU A 214 9.60 -13.50 -31.00
N PRO A 215 9.21 -12.98 -32.18
CA PRO A 215 9.17 -11.55 -32.43
C PRO A 215 8.23 -10.82 -31.47
N SER A 216 8.45 -9.52 -31.25
CA SER A 216 7.56 -8.71 -30.42
C SER A 216 6.30 -8.22 -31.16
N ASP A 217 6.33 -8.14 -32.49
CA ASP A 217 5.21 -7.68 -33.31
C ASP A 217 4.49 -8.87 -34.00
N PRO A 218 3.21 -9.12 -33.72
CA PRO A 218 2.44 -10.19 -34.36
C PRO A 218 2.36 -10.09 -35.89
N ALA A 219 2.52 -8.90 -36.47
CA ALA A 219 2.54 -8.74 -37.92
C ALA A 219 3.74 -9.43 -38.59
N THR A 220 4.81 -9.67 -37.82
CA THR A 220 6.05 -10.30 -38.30
C THR A 220 6.10 -11.82 -38.09
N PHE A 221 5.07 -12.41 -37.47
CA PHE A 221 5.05 -13.83 -37.10
C PHE A 221 4.98 -14.74 -38.33
N SER A 222 5.88 -15.72 -38.37
CA SER A 222 5.78 -16.89 -39.25
C SER A 222 4.66 -17.82 -38.80
N LYS A 223 4.37 -18.85 -39.61
CA LYS A 223 3.36 -19.86 -39.25
C LYS A 223 3.81 -20.67 -38.02
N GLU A 224 5.09 -20.95 -37.94
CA GLU A 224 5.74 -21.67 -36.84
C GLU A 224 5.68 -20.85 -35.54
N ASP A 225 5.92 -19.53 -35.60
CA ASP A 225 5.80 -18.62 -34.44
C ASP A 225 4.40 -18.65 -33.84
N PHE A 226 3.36 -18.61 -34.68
CA PHE A 226 1.98 -18.76 -34.23
C PHE A 226 1.71 -20.13 -33.58
N ASN A 227 2.34 -21.21 -34.05
CA ASN A 227 2.18 -22.53 -33.45
C ASN A 227 2.85 -22.62 -32.08
N VAL A 228 4.02 -22.02 -31.90
CA VAL A 228 4.71 -21.94 -30.60
C VAL A 228 3.81 -21.20 -29.60
N LEU A 229 3.38 -19.98 -29.94
CA LEU A 229 2.52 -19.18 -29.05
C LEU A 229 1.19 -19.90 -28.78
N LYS A 230 0.58 -20.54 -29.78
CA LYS A 230 -0.63 -21.35 -29.61
C LYS A 230 -0.45 -22.45 -28.58
N ASN A 231 0.63 -23.22 -28.67
CA ASN A 231 0.88 -24.32 -27.75
C ASN A 231 1.07 -23.83 -26.31
N THR A 232 1.71 -22.67 -26.13
CA THR A 232 1.87 -22.02 -24.81
C THR A 232 0.55 -21.52 -24.24
N LEU A 233 -0.32 -20.93 -25.08
CA LEU A 233 -1.56 -20.28 -24.61
C LEU A 233 -2.79 -21.20 -24.55
N GLN A 234 -2.73 -22.41 -25.14
CA GLN A 234 -3.89 -23.29 -25.32
C GLN A 234 -4.68 -23.58 -24.03
N ARG A 235 -3.99 -23.66 -22.88
CA ARG A 235 -4.62 -23.94 -21.57
C ARG A 235 -5.17 -22.70 -20.89
N LEU A 236 -4.75 -21.51 -21.32
CA LEU A 236 -5.16 -20.22 -20.75
C LEU A 236 -6.38 -19.65 -21.48
N ILE A 237 -6.47 -19.86 -22.79
CA ILE A 237 -7.56 -19.37 -23.66
C ILE A 237 -8.96 -19.69 -23.12
N PRO A 238 -9.26 -20.90 -22.56
CA PRO A 238 -10.59 -21.21 -22.04
C PRO A 238 -11.04 -20.37 -20.85
N PHE A 239 -10.13 -19.66 -20.17
CA PHE A 239 -10.43 -18.80 -19.03
C PHE A 239 -10.67 -17.33 -19.40
N ILE A 240 -10.72 -17.01 -20.70
CA ILE A 240 -10.91 -15.64 -21.20
C ILE A 240 -12.31 -15.51 -21.78
N GLU A 241 -13.10 -14.58 -21.27
CA GLU A 241 -14.47 -14.33 -21.71
C GLU A 241 -14.51 -13.36 -22.89
N PHE A 242 -14.05 -13.84 -24.06
CA PHE A 242 -13.96 -13.02 -25.28
C PHE A 242 -15.29 -12.36 -25.69
N SER A 243 -16.44 -12.86 -25.26
CA SER A 243 -17.76 -12.25 -25.49
C SER A 243 -17.93 -10.88 -24.84
N ASN A 244 -17.14 -10.57 -23.82
CA ASN A 244 -17.22 -9.29 -23.10
C ASN A 244 -16.37 -8.19 -23.75
N LEU A 245 -15.69 -8.49 -24.87
CA LEU A 245 -14.92 -7.51 -25.63
C LEU A 245 -15.82 -6.65 -26.50
N THR A 246 -15.40 -5.43 -26.79
CA THR A 246 -16.02 -4.62 -27.85
C THR A 246 -15.58 -5.08 -29.23
N ALA A 247 -16.36 -4.79 -30.27
CA ALA A 247 -15.99 -5.08 -31.66
C ALA A 247 -14.64 -4.43 -32.06
N ARG A 248 -14.35 -3.25 -31.50
CA ARG A 248 -13.08 -2.55 -31.71
C ARG A 248 -11.91 -3.28 -31.06
N GLU A 249 -12.04 -3.67 -29.79
CA GLU A 249 -11.00 -4.45 -29.09
C GLU A 249 -10.78 -5.81 -29.76
N PHE A 250 -11.85 -6.48 -30.19
CA PHE A 250 -11.73 -7.71 -30.97
C PHE A 250 -10.93 -7.48 -32.26
N SER A 251 -11.27 -6.42 -33.00
CA SER A 251 -10.59 -6.07 -34.26
C SER A 251 -9.11 -5.74 -34.06
N ASP A 252 -8.81 -4.88 -33.10
CA ASP A 252 -7.47 -4.29 -32.96
C ASP A 252 -6.50 -5.24 -32.22
N GLU A 253 -7.00 -6.05 -31.28
CA GLU A 253 -6.16 -6.79 -30.33
C GLU A 253 -6.28 -8.31 -30.43
N ILE A 254 -7.41 -8.84 -30.94
CA ILE A 254 -7.63 -10.30 -31.07
C ILE A 254 -7.33 -10.79 -32.49
N LEU A 255 -7.82 -10.08 -33.52
CA LEU A 255 -7.60 -10.46 -34.93
C LEU A 255 -6.14 -10.67 -35.33
N PRO A 256 -5.15 -9.87 -34.86
CA PRO A 256 -3.74 -10.12 -35.15
C PRO A 256 -3.27 -11.52 -34.75
N TYR A 257 -3.89 -12.09 -33.71
CA TYR A 257 -3.56 -13.40 -33.14
C TYR A 257 -4.56 -14.50 -33.53
N LYS A 258 -5.40 -14.31 -34.55
CA LYS A 258 -6.43 -15.28 -34.97
C LYS A 258 -5.94 -16.73 -35.17
N ARG A 259 -4.65 -16.92 -35.50
CA ARG A 259 -4.03 -18.23 -35.71
C ARG A 259 -3.72 -18.98 -34.39
N VAL A 260 -3.66 -18.25 -33.28
CA VAL A 260 -3.46 -18.80 -31.92
C VAL A 260 -4.76 -19.44 -31.42
N LEU A 261 -5.91 -18.83 -31.75
CA LEU A 261 -7.21 -19.28 -31.26
C LEU A 261 -7.64 -20.63 -31.87
N PRO A 262 -8.37 -21.49 -31.12
CA PRO A 262 -9.06 -22.64 -31.69
C PRO A 262 -9.99 -22.21 -32.84
N LYS A 263 -10.01 -23.00 -33.93
CA LYS A 263 -10.73 -22.64 -35.16
C LYS A 263 -12.23 -22.41 -34.92
N GLU A 264 -12.87 -23.25 -34.12
CA GLU A 264 -14.31 -23.12 -33.84
C GLU A 264 -14.58 -21.89 -32.96
N LEU A 265 -13.79 -21.68 -31.90
CA LEU A 265 -13.87 -20.46 -31.08
C LEU A 265 -13.74 -19.19 -31.95
N TYR A 266 -12.76 -19.14 -32.85
CA TYR A 266 -12.57 -17.98 -33.71
C TYR A 266 -13.76 -17.73 -34.64
N LYS A 267 -14.34 -18.79 -35.23
CA LYS A 267 -15.54 -18.65 -36.08
C LYS A 267 -16.74 -18.13 -35.30
N ASP A 268 -16.91 -18.61 -34.06
CA ASP A 268 -18.03 -18.17 -33.22
C ASP A 268 -17.85 -16.72 -32.78
N LEU A 269 -16.64 -16.32 -32.38
CA LEU A 269 -16.33 -14.91 -32.08
C LEU A 269 -16.53 -14.02 -33.31
N LEU A 270 -16.08 -14.44 -34.50
CA LEU A 270 -16.32 -13.70 -35.73
C LEU A 270 -17.81 -13.51 -35.99
N LYS A 271 -18.65 -14.55 -35.83
CA LYS A 271 -20.10 -14.41 -35.99
C LYS A 271 -20.68 -13.43 -34.97
N THR A 272 -20.28 -13.52 -33.71
CA THR A 272 -20.76 -12.64 -32.64
C THR A 272 -20.43 -11.18 -32.94
N PHE A 273 -19.20 -10.88 -33.37
CA PHE A 273 -18.72 -9.51 -33.60
C PHE A 273 -19.04 -8.95 -34.99
N LEU A 274 -19.31 -9.79 -35.99
CA LEU A 274 -19.75 -9.34 -37.33
C LEU A 274 -21.27 -9.15 -37.42
N ASN A 275 -22.06 -9.91 -36.64
CA ASN A 275 -23.52 -9.80 -36.63
C ASN A 275 -24.05 -8.75 -35.64
N SER A 276 -23.18 -8.17 -34.81
CA SER A 276 -23.54 -7.06 -33.93
C SER A 276 -23.74 -5.79 -34.78
N HIS A 277 -24.97 -5.57 -35.25
CA HIS A 277 -25.43 -4.22 -35.61
C HIS A 277 -25.40 -3.34 -34.35
N PRO A 278 -25.29 -2.00 -34.47
CA PRO A 278 -25.17 -1.10 -33.32
C PRO A 278 -26.29 -1.19 -32.27
N ASP A 279 -27.43 -1.81 -32.60
CA ASP A 279 -28.67 -1.75 -31.82
C ASP A 279 -29.12 -3.08 -31.20
N THR A 280 -28.25 -4.08 -31.01
CA THR A 280 -28.66 -5.31 -30.30
C THR A 280 -27.58 -5.83 -29.36
N ILE A 281 -27.59 -5.32 -28.13
CA ILE A 281 -26.88 -5.88 -26.98
C ILE A 281 -27.83 -6.87 -26.29
N PRO A 282 -27.47 -8.15 -26.11
CA PRO A 282 -28.21 -9.06 -25.23
C PRO A 282 -28.07 -8.60 -23.77
N ASN A 283 -29.20 -8.66 -23.08
CA ASN A 283 -29.46 -8.09 -21.76
C ASN A 283 -28.60 -8.69 -20.62
N ASP A 284 -28.43 -7.88 -19.56
CA ASP A 284 -27.98 -8.20 -18.20
C ASP A 284 -26.50 -8.53 -17.95
N ASN A 285 -25.64 -7.54 -18.21
CA ASN A 285 -24.71 -7.01 -17.21
C ASN A 285 -24.21 -5.64 -17.69
N LEU A 286 -24.79 -4.60 -17.09
CA LEU A 286 -24.38 -3.18 -17.04
C LEU A 286 -23.42 -2.72 -18.13
N LYS A 287 -23.97 -1.94 -19.07
CA LYS A 287 -23.25 -1.01 -19.95
C LYS A 287 -22.06 -0.39 -19.19
N ILE A 288 -20.85 -0.88 -19.47
CA ILE A 288 -19.62 -0.14 -19.20
C ILE A 288 -19.69 1.07 -20.13
N GLN A 289 -20.28 2.16 -19.65
CA GLN A 289 -20.08 3.44 -20.30
C GLN A 289 -18.59 3.72 -20.24
N ASN A 290 -18.00 3.99 -21.39
CA ASN A 290 -16.68 4.62 -21.49
C ASN A 290 -16.67 5.85 -20.58
N PHE A 291 -16.13 5.70 -19.38
CA PHE A 291 -15.92 6.79 -18.44
C PHE A 291 -14.64 7.52 -18.88
N ASP A 292 -14.82 8.71 -19.45
CA ASP A 292 -13.73 9.53 -20.00
C ASP A 292 -12.95 10.24 -18.87
N SER A 293 -12.15 9.49 -18.13
CA SER A 293 -11.17 10.01 -17.17
C SER A 293 -9.76 9.55 -17.53
N LYS A 294 -8.79 10.44 -17.38
CA LYS A 294 -7.36 10.11 -17.44
C LYS A 294 -6.74 9.87 -16.06
N ILE A 295 -7.47 10.16 -14.98
CA ILE A 295 -6.95 10.14 -13.61
C ILE A 295 -7.45 8.92 -12.84
N ILE A 296 -8.74 8.56 -12.96
CA ILE A 296 -9.36 7.50 -12.17
C ILE A 296 -9.97 6.39 -13.05
N THR A 297 -10.05 5.19 -12.50
CA THR A 297 -10.63 3.99 -13.15
C THR A 297 -12.11 3.81 -12.79
N PHE A 298 -12.79 2.87 -13.46
CA PHE A 298 -14.18 2.52 -13.15
C PHE A 298 -14.39 2.08 -11.69
N GLN A 299 -13.42 1.38 -11.09
CA GLN A 299 -13.49 0.96 -9.68
C GLN A 299 -13.58 2.17 -8.71
N HIS A 300 -12.89 3.27 -9.03
CA HIS A 300 -13.01 4.50 -8.26
C HIS A 300 -14.42 5.08 -8.37
N VAL A 301 -15.00 5.06 -9.57
CA VAL A 301 -16.35 5.55 -9.84
C VAL A 301 -17.39 4.75 -9.06
N GLU A 302 -17.28 3.42 -9.02
CA GLU A 302 -18.17 2.58 -8.23
C GLU A 302 -18.09 2.92 -6.74
N LEU A 303 -16.87 3.04 -6.20
CA LEU A 303 -16.66 3.37 -4.80
C LEU A 303 -17.18 4.77 -4.45
N ILE A 304 -16.90 5.77 -5.29
CA ILE A 304 -17.40 7.14 -5.10
C ILE A 304 -18.93 7.18 -5.20
N SER A 305 -19.54 6.41 -6.10
CA SER A 305 -20.99 6.30 -6.20
C SER A 305 -21.62 5.80 -4.89
N LYS A 306 -21.01 4.80 -4.25
CA LYS A 306 -21.45 4.33 -2.92
C LYS A 306 -21.32 5.43 -1.86
N TRP A 307 -20.29 6.26 -1.93
CA TRP A 307 -20.12 7.39 -0.99
C TRP A 307 -21.17 8.48 -1.16
N ILE A 308 -21.61 8.74 -2.41
CA ILE A 308 -22.71 9.65 -2.74
C ILE A 308 -24.02 9.13 -2.14
N ASP A 309 -24.32 7.83 -2.32
CA ASP A 309 -25.54 7.21 -1.77
C ASP A 309 -25.48 6.92 -0.27
N LYS A 310 -24.31 7.12 0.38
CA LYS A 310 -24.05 6.77 1.78
C LYS A 310 -24.28 5.27 2.08
N LEU A 311 -24.00 4.40 1.10
CA LEU A 311 -24.07 2.94 1.23
C LEU A 311 -22.80 2.36 1.86
N ASP A 312 -22.92 1.18 2.47
CA ASP A 312 -21.75 0.45 2.97
C ASP A 312 -20.95 -0.16 1.80
N ILE A 313 -19.62 -0.28 1.96
CA ILE A 313 -18.72 -0.77 0.90
C ILE A 313 -19.10 -2.19 0.46
N THR A 314 -19.70 -2.98 1.36
CA THR A 314 -20.17 -4.36 1.12
C THR A 314 -21.47 -4.46 0.33
N ASP A 315 -22.20 -3.36 0.11
CA ASP A 315 -23.45 -3.37 -0.62
C ASP A 315 -23.20 -3.56 -2.13
N LYS A 316 -23.83 -4.61 -2.68
CA LYS A 316 -23.85 -4.91 -4.11
C LYS A 316 -24.90 -4.04 -4.80
N SER A 317 -24.70 -2.73 -4.81
CA SER A 317 -25.52 -1.82 -5.61
C SER A 317 -24.76 -1.41 -6.86
N THR A 318 -25.44 -1.49 -8.00
CA THR A 318 -24.95 -1.02 -9.30
C THR A 318 -24.89 0.51 -9.32
N PRO A 319 -23.87 1.14 -9.94
CA PRO A 319 -23.81 2.59 -10.03
C PRO A 319 -25.04 3.14 -10.76
N LEU A 320 -25.89 3.89 -10.04
CA LEU A 320 -27.05 4.60 -10.60
C LEU A 320 -26.66 5.95 -11.24
N TYR A 321 -25.36 6.23 -11.34
CA TYR A 321 -24.87 7.55 -11.74
C TYR A 321 -24.11 7.48 -13.07
N GLU A 322 -24.40 8.45 -13.93
CA GLU A 322 -23.62 8.79 -15.11
C GLU A 322 -22.70 9.97 -14.78
N PHE A 323 -21.41 9.79 -15.04
CA PHE A 323 -20.39 10.82 -14.80
C PHE A 323 -19.97 11.44 -16.13
N LYS A 324 -20.46 12.65 -16.40
CA LYS A 324 -20.20 13.37 -17.64
C LYS A 324 -19.05 14.35 -17.45
N LEU A 325 -17.91 14.10 -18.11
CA LEU A 325 -16.76 14.99 -18.08
C LEU A 325 -17.16 16.41 -18.52
N THR A 326 -16.93 17.37 -17.64
CA THR A 326 -17.26 18.78 -17.83
C THR A 326 -16.02 19.60 -18.12
N LEU A 327 -14.99 19.47 -17.28
CA LEU A 327 -13.72 20.19 -17.40
C LEU A 327 -12.57 19.20 -17.29
N ARG A 328 -11.54 19.37 -18.13
CA ARG A 328 -10.26 18.67 -18.03
C ARG A 328 -9.14 19.68 -18.20
N GLY A 329 -8.24 19.78 -17.22
CA GLY A 329 -7.16 20.76 -17.22
C GLY A 329 -6.28 20.75 -18.48
N SER A 330 -5.88 19.58 -18.98
CA SER A 330 -5.12 19.47 -20.25
C SER A 330 -5.90 19.88 -21.50
N ARG A 331 -7.24 19.92 -21.45
CA ARG A 331 -8.11 20.31 -22.58
C ARG A 331 -8.50 21.79 -22.50
N ASP A 332 -8.92 22.23 -21.31
CA ASP A 332 -9.61 23.51 -21.11
C ASP A 332 -8.75 24.56 -20.39
N GLY A 333 -7.70 24.12 -19.69
CA GLY A 333 -6.89 24.95 -18.80
C GLY A 333 -7.30 24.83 -17.34
N LEU A 334 -6.35 25.13 -16.44
CA LEU A 334 -6.49 24.98 -14.99
C LEU A 334 -6.83 26.30 -14.26
N THR A 335 -6.92 27.43 -14.97
CA THR A 335 -7.09 28.75 -14.37
C THR A 335 -8.48 28.92 -13.74
N PRO A 336 -8.61 29.63 -12.60
CA PRO A 336 -9.90 29.97 -11.99
C PRO A 336 -10.93 30.53 -12.99
N ASP A 337 -10.51 31.44 -13.86
CA ASP A 337 -11.38 32.01 -14.90
C ASP A 337 -12.01 30.92 -15.80
N LYS A 338 -11.22 29.89 -16.17
CA LYS A 338 -11.70 28.77 -17.00
C LYS A 338 -12.63 27.84 -16.24
N PHE A 339 -12.38 27.66 -14.94
CA PHE A 339 -13.29 26.91 -14.08
C PHE A 339 -14.65 27.60 -14.01
N HIS A 340 -14.68 28.91 -13.70
CA HIS A 340 -15.94 29.66 -13.60
C HIS A 340 -16.67 29.78 -14.94
N ASP A 341 -15.94 29.95 -16.06
CA ASP A 341 -16.51 29.93 -17.42
C ASP A 341 -17.31 28.65 -17.73
N ILE A 342 -16.90 27.51 -17.16
CA ILE A 342 -17.42 26.18 -17.53
C ILE A 342 -18.36 25.61 -16.45
N CYS A 343 -18.06 25.87 -15.17
CA CYS A 343 -18.58 25.12 -14.04
C CYS A 343 -19.53 25.92 -13.13
N ASP A 344 -19.61 27.25 -13.27
CA ASP A 344 -20.62 28.03 -12.56
C ASP A 344 -22.03 27.53 -12.89
N ASP A 345 -22.92 27.62 -11.90
CA ASP A 345 -24.31 27.13 -11.93
C ASP A 345 -24.45 25.61 -12.11
N ARG A 346 -23.34 24.84 -12.05
CA ARG A 346 -23.38 23.37 -12.04
C ARG A 346 -23.37 22.83 -10.62
N SER A 347 -24.38 22.02 -10.31
CA SER A 347 -24.50 21.24 -9.06
C SER A 347 -24.07 19.79 -9.26
N CYS A 348 -24.09 18.95 -8.22
CA CYS A 348 -23.75 17.52 -8.30
C CYS A 348 -22.45 17.24 -9.08
N THR A 349 -21.36 17.91 -8.73
CA THR A 349 -20.08 17.80 -9.43
C THR A 349 -19.07 16.97 -8.63
N LEU A 350 -18.27 16.16 -9.33
CA LEU A 350 -17.15 15.41 -8.78
C LEU A 350 -15.84 16.01 -9.30
N THR A 351 -15.01 16.48 -8.39
CA THR A 351 -13.65 16.96 -8.65
C THR A 351 -12.66 15.84 -8.44
N ILE A 352 -11.79 15.58 -9.43
CA ILE A 352 -10.69 14.62 -9.37
C ILE A 352 -9.38 15.35 -9.67
N VAL A 353 -8.37 15.20 -8.82
CA VAL A 353 -7.10 15.92 -8.89
C VAL A 353 -5.95 14.93 -8.84
N LYS A 354 -5.09 14.97 -9.86
CA LYS A 354 -3.82 14.24 -9.86
C LYS A 354 -2.71 15.16 -9.35
N VAL A 355 -2.02 14.70 -8.32
CA VAL A 355 -0.92 15.45 -7.70
C VAL A 355 0.34 15.29 -8.53
N LYS A 356 1.07 16.38 -8.79
CA LYS A 356 2.30 16.32 -9.58
C LYS A 356 3.45 15.69 -8.81
N GLY A 357 4.10 14.71 -9.44
CA GLY A 357 5.30 14.06 -8.92
C GLY A 357 5.05 12.88 -7.98
N ASN A 358 3.81 12.44 -7.82
CA ASN A 358 3.46 11.16 -7.20
C ASN A 358 2.12 10.64 -7.75
N ASP A 359 1.78 9.38 -7.44
CA ASP A 359 0.53 8.77 -7.92
C ASP A 359 -0.68 9.09 -7.02
N GLN A 360 -0.61 10.11 -6.18
CA GLN A 360 -1.72 10.41 -5.26
C GLN A 360 -2.86 11.11 -5.99
N ILE A 361 -4.09 10.68 -5.72
CA ILE A 361 -5.31 11.31 -6.20
C ILE A 361 -6.02 11.97 -5.03
N LEU A 362 -6.50 13.20 -5.22
CA LEU A 362 -7.36 13.91 -4.30
C LEU A 362 -8.67 14.23 -5.01
N GLY A 363 -9.73 14.47 -4.26
CA GLY A 363 -10.99 14.87 -4.88
C GLY A 363 -12.04 15.29 -3.89
N GLY A 364 -13.16 15.73 -4.42
CA GLY A 364 -14.31 16.12 -3.64
C GLY A 364 -15.59 16.14 -4.46
N TYR A 365 -16.69 15.78 -3.81
CA TYR A 365 -18.03 15.85 -4.37
C TYR A 365 -18.76 17.07 -3.82
N ASN A 366 -19.25 17.92 -4.72
CA ASN A 366 -20.08 19.07 -4.38
C ASN A 366 -21.51 18.83 -4.89
N PRO A 367 -22.51 18.65 -3.99
CA PRO A 367 -23.90 18.46 -4.39
C PRO A 367 -24.61 19.76 -4.83
N ILE A 368 -24.06 20.93 -4.53
CA ILE A 368 -24.68 22.24 -4.78
C ILE A 368 -23.95 22.99 -5.91
N GLU A 369 -24.55 24.08 -6.39
CA GLU A 369 -24.02 24.89 -7.47
C GLU A 369 -22.71 25.62 -7.10
N TRP A 370 -21.75 25.62 -8.03
CA TRP A 370 -20.60 26.54 -7.97
C TRP A 370 -21.02 27.95 -8.36
N LYS A 371 -20.42 28.95 -7.73
CA LYS A 371 -20.65 30.37 -8.03
C LYS A 371 -19.33 31.13 -8.01
N SER A 372 -19.27 32.22 -8.77
CA SER A 372 -18.18 33.21 -8.66
C SER A 372 -18.34 34.18 -7.49
N GLU A 373 -19.54 34.23 -6.87
CA GLU A 373 -19.82 35.11 -5.73
C GLU A 373 -19.06 34.66 -4.49
N ARG A 374 -18.32 35.61 -3.90
CA ARG A 374 -17.47 35.33 -2.75
C ARG A 374 -18.29 34.99 -1.50
N GLY A 375 -18.23 33.75 -1.03
CA GLY A 375 -18.93 33.33 0.19
C GLY A 375 -18.95 31.82 0.40
N TYR A 376 -19.30 31.41 1.62
CA TYR A 376 -19.54 30.00 1.92
C TYR A 376 -20.97 29.60 1.59
N VAL A 377 -21.14 28.36 1.13
CA VAL A 377 -22.46 27.76 0.90
C VAL A 377 -22.57 26.48 1.70
N ALA A 378 -23.69 26.37 2.42
CA ALA A 378 -23.91 25.29 3.36
C ALA A 378 -24.35 23.99 2.67
N THR A 379 -23.74 22.86 3.03
CA THR A 379 -24.23 21.53 2.67
C THR A 379 -23.68 20.46 3.61
N LYS A 380 -24.48 19.41 3.86
CA LYS A 380 -24.10 18.23 4.64
C LYS A 380 -23.66 17.04 3.78
N ASP A 381 -23.94 17.11 2.48
CA ASP A 381 -23.80 15.97 1.57
C ASP A 381 -22.52 16.04 0.73
N SER A 382 -21.71 17.10 0.92
CA SER A 382 -20.36 17.15 0.36
C SER A 382 -19.41 16.21 1.12
N PHE A 383 -18.40 15.71 0.41
CA PHE A 383 -17.29 14.98 0.98
C PHE A 383 -16.04 15.24 0.14
N ILE A 384 -14.88 15.10 0.77
CA ILE A 384 -13.57 15.09 0.11
C ILE A 384 -12.90 13.74 0.36
N PHE A 385 -11.95 13.39 -0.49
CA PHE A 385 -11.26 12.12 -0.38
C PHE A 385 -9.84 12.17 -0.92
N SER A 386 -9.08 11.14 -0.58
CA SER A 386 -7.79 10.85 -1.19
C SER A 386 -7.60 9.37 -1.44
N PHE A 387 -6.87 9.05 -2.49
CA PHE A 387 -6.28 7.74 -2.73
C PHE A 387 -4.77 7.91 -2.70
N LYS A 388 -4.09 7.14 -1.84
CA LYS A 388 -2.64 7.28 -1.66
C LYS A 388 -1.87 6.90 -2.93
N ASN A 389 -2.39 5.92 -3.66
CA ASN A 389 -1.92 5.48 -4.97
C ASN A 389 -3.15 5.42 -5.89
N GLY A 390 -3.07 6.08 -7.05
CA GLY A 390 -4.17 6.24 -7.98
C GLY A 390 -4.64 4.96 -8.66
N ASP A 391 -3.87 3.88 -8.54
CA ASP A 391 -4.28 2.54 -8.98
C ASP A 391 -4.97 1.72 -7.87
N ASP A 392 -4.90 2.15 -6.60
CA ASP A 392 -5.37 1.36 -5.44
C ASP A 392 -6.53 2.04 -4.70
N ILE A 393 -7.74 1.51 -4.89
CA ILE A 393 -8.94 2.01 -4.20
C ILE A 393 -9.00 1.63 -2.72
N ASN A 394 -8.15 0.73 -2.21
CA ASN A 394 -8.26 0.24 -0.83
C ASN A 394 -7.57 1.13 0.19
N ASP A 395 -6.49 1.83 -0.20
CA ASP A 395 -5.77 2.79 0.63
C ASP A 395 -6.31 4.20 0.37
N HIS A 396 -7.54 4.43 0.85
CA HIS A 396 -8.28 5.67 0.67
C HIS A 396 -8.68 6.31 2.00
N ILE A 397 -8.86 7.63 1.96
CA ILE A 397 -9.48 8.40 3.04
C ILE A 397 -10.73 9.04 2.46
N LEU A 398 -11.89 8.72 3.02
CA LEU A 398 -13.12 9.48 2.84
C LEU A 398 -13.28 10.43 4.04
N SER A 399 -13.58 11.69 3.75
CA SER A 399 -13.77 12.74 4.74
C SER A 399 -15.06 13.51 4.45
N ARG A 400 -16.06 13.40 5.33
CA ARG A 400 -17.35 14.10 5.23
C ARG A 400 -17.32 15.44 5.96
N VAL A 401 -18.24 16.33 5.60
CA VAL A 401 -18.39 17.64 6.23
C VAL A 401 -18.74 17.50 7.72
N VAL A 402 -18.08 18.29 8.56
CA VAL A 402 -18.42 18.46 9.99
C VAL A 402 -19.09 19.81 10.23
N ASN A 403 -18.57 20.87 9.60
CA ASN A 403 -19.14 22.21 9.70
C ASN A 403 -19.87 22.58 8.41
N GLU A 404 -21.17 22.28 8.37
CA GLU A 404 -22.01 22.41 7.17
C GLU A 404 -21.97 23.81 6.55
N ASN A 405 -21.92 24.85 7.37
CA ASN A 405 -21.88 26.26 6.93
C ASN A 405 -20.61 26.65 6.19
N TYR A 406 -19.56 25.83 6.25
CA TYR A 406 -18.27 26.07 5.62
C TYR A 406 -17.91 24.96 4.62
N ALA A 407 -18.90 24.19 4.16
CA ALA A 407 -18.67 23.03 3.30
C ALA A 407 -18.08 23.41 1.94
N ILE A 408 -18.64 24.42 1.25
CA ILE A 408 -18.18 24.86 -0.06
C ILE A 408 -17.85 26.34 0.02
N PHE A 409 -16.69 26.73 -0.52
CA PHE A 409 -16.31 28.13 -0.64
C PHE A 409 -16.33 28.56 -2.10
N ASN A 410 -17.07 29.61 -2.41
CA ASN A 410 -17.10 30.21 -3.74
C ASN A 410 -16.28 31.50 -3.72
N ASP A 411 -15.45 31.71 -4.75
CA ASP A 411 -14.71 32.95 -5.00
C ASP A 411 -14.14 32.90 -6.42
N GLN A 412 -14.36 33.96 -7.20
CA GLN A 412 -13.88 34.09 -8.59
C GLN A 412 -12.38 33.82 -8.82
N THR A 413 -11.54 33.87 -7.77
CA THR A 413 -10.07 33.68 -7.85
C THR A 413 -9.62 32.26 -7.53
N TYR A 414 -10.55 31.34 -7.24
CA TYR A 414 -10.29 29.93 -6.97
C TYR A 414 -10.99 29.03 -7.98
N GLY A 415 -10.51 27.79 -8.07
CA GLY A 415 -11.24 26.70 -8.73
C GLY A 415 -12.15 25.98 -7.72
N PRO A 416 -12.30 24.65 -7.85
CA PRO A 416 -13.00 23.84 -6.85
C PRO A 416 -12.43 24.05 -5.44
N SER A 417 -13.31 24.43 -4.51
CA SER A 417 -12.91 24.79 -3.14
C SER A 417 -13.89 24.19 -2.11
N PHE A 418 -13.37 23.23 -1.35
CA PHE A 418 -14.07 22.48 -0.31
C PHE A 418 -13.50 22.87 1.06
N GLY A 419 -14.38 23.26 1.97
CA GLY A 419 -14.01 23.66 3.32
C GLY A 419 -13.42 25.06 3.38
N CYS A 420 -12.94 25.44 4.56
CA CYS A 420 -12.12 26.65 4.67
C CYS A 420 -10.75 26.45 4.02
N THR A 421 -10.15 25.27 4.20
CA THR A 421 -8.81 24.91 3.68
C THR A 421 -8.67 23.44 3.35
N ASP A 422 -9.75 22.66 3.47
CA ASP A 422 -9.71 21.21 3.45
C ASP A 422 -9.28 20.67 2.07
N LEU A 423 -9.74 21.30 0.98
CA LEU A 423 -9.21 21.11 -0.37
C LEU A 423 -9.54 22.32 -1.24
N ILE A 424 -8.54 23.12 -1.60
CA ILE A 424 -8.69 24.29 -2.48
C ILE A 424 -7.80 24.12 -3.70
N LEU A 425 -8.34 24.37 -4.89
CA LEU A 425 -7.58 24.42 -6.14
C LEU A 425 -7.47 25.86 -6.65
N ARG A 426 -6.29 26.23 -7.13
CA ARG A 426 -6.02 27.53 -7.74
C ARG A 426 -4.98 27.37 -8.84
N GLY A 427 -5.43 27.21 -10.07
CA GLY A 427 -4.50 26.99 -11.18
C GLY A 427 -3.84 25.61 -11.10
N ASP A 428 -2.53 25.60 -11.27
CA ASP A 428 -1.66 24.43 -11.15
C ASP A 428 -1.23 24.13 -9.70
N SER A 429 -1.85 24.78 -8.73
CA SER A 429 -1.52 24.70 -7.32
C SER A 429 -2.76 24.40 -6.49
N GLY A 430 -2.61 23.58 -5.45
CA GLY A 430 -3.66 23.24 -4.52
C GLY A 430 -3.22 23.37 -3.07
N TYR A 431 -4.20 23.45 -2.17
CA TYR A 431 -4.03 23.58 -0.73
C TYR A 431 -4.91 22.55 -0.02
N CYS A 432 -4.38 21.87 0.99
CA CYS A 432 -5.13 20.86 1.74
C CYS A 432 -4.69 20.82 3.21
N ILE A 433 -5.51 21.40 4.08
CA ILE A 433 -5.42 21.36 5.55
C ILE A 433 -6.81 21.20 6.14
N LYS A 434 -6.98 20.15 6.94
CA LYS A 434 -8.23 19.82 7.63
C LYS A 434 -8.68 20.98 8.50
N ASP A 435 -9.91 21.40 8.29
CA ASP A 435 -10.60 22.42 9.05
C ASP A 435 -12.08 22.03 9.23
N SER A 436 -12.85 22.09 8.15
CA SER A 436 -14.31 21.96 8.12
C SER A 436 -14.82 20.53 7.85
N TYR A 437 -13.95 19.61 7.40
CA TYR A 437 -14.24 18.19 7.15
C TYR A 437 -13.63 17.28 8.24
N GLU A 438 -14.08 16.03 8.35
CA GLU A 438 -13.73 15.15 9.47
C GLU A 438 -12.23 14.77 9.55
N LYS A 439 -11.59 14.53 8.41
CA LYS A 439 -10.25 13.95 8.28
C LYS A 439 -9.36 14.76 7.34
N GLN A 440 -8.07 14.78 7.64
CA GLN A 440 -7.02 15.24 6.73
C GLN A 440 -6.85 14.23 5.59
N ILE A 441 -6.98 14.68 4.34
CA ILE A 441 -6.85 13.82 3.14
C ILE A 441 -5.46 13.91 2.47
N ARG A 442 -4.61 14.86 2.89
CA ARG A 442 -3.27 15.03 2.32
C ARG A 442 -2.24 15.40 3.38
N GLY A 443 -1.04 14.82 3.33
CA GLY A 443 0.02 15.09 4.30
C GLY A 443 -0.06 14.20 5.55
N ALA A 444 0.91 14.36 6.45
CA ALA A 444 0.98 13.62 7.70
C ALA A 444 -0.29 13.87 8.54
N SER A 445 -0.95 12.81 9.00
CA SER A 445 -1.94 12.93 10.08
C SER A 445 -1.28 13.61 11.28
N SER A 446 -2.05 14.25 12.16
CA SER A 446 -1.54 14.68 13.47
C SER A 446 -0.89 13.53 14.27
N GLU A 447 -1.15 12.27 13.89
CA GLU A 447 -0.56 11.04 14.43
C GLU A 447 0.85 10.74 13.86
N SER A 448 1.32 11.46 12.83
CA SER A 448 2.69 11.35 12.30
C SER A 448 3.67 12.32 12.97
N ALA A 449 3.26 13.00 14.04
CA ALA A 449 4.10 13.92 14.80
C ALA A 449 5.27 13.18 15.48
N LEU A 450 6.50 13.66 15.28
CA LEU A 450 7.71 13.09 15.85
C LEU A 450 8.09 13.82 17.16
N HIS A 451 8.28 13.09 18.26
CA HIS A 451 8.79 13.65 19.54
C HIS A 451 10.32 13.65 19.54
N TYR A 452 10.93 14.66 18.90
CA TYR A 452 12.39 14.78 18.79
C TYR A 452 13.11 14.73 20.15
N GLY A 453 14.13 13.89 20.25
CA GLY A 453 14.93 13.72 21.47
C GLY A 453 14.29 12.84 22.55
N VAL A 454 13.16 12.18 22.25
CA VAL A 454 12.47 11.28 23.18
C VAL A 454 12.31 9.91 22.52
N SER A 455 12.94 8.90 23.10
CA SER A 455 12.80 7.49 22.73
C SER A 455 11.77 6.79 23.61
N CYS A 456 11.08 5.80 23.04
CA CYS A 456 10.25 4.89 23.81
C CYS A 456 11.17 3.97 24.63
N ASP A 457 10.98 3.89 25.95
CA ASP A 457 11.81 3.03 26.82
C ASP A 457 11.61 1.52 26.57
N CYS A 458 10.57 1.16 25.83
CA CYS A 458 10.28 -0.22 25.46
C CYS A 458 10.89 -0.65 24.12
N CYS A 459 10.70 0.15 23.06
CA CYS A 459 11.16 -0.21 21.71
C CYS A 459 12.40 0.56 21.25
N ASN A 460 12.89 1.48 22.08
CA ASN A 460 14.05 2.35 21.86
C ASN A 460 13.98 3.24 20.59
N TYR A 461 12.84 3.24 19.89
CA TYR A 461 12.60 4.12 18.76
C TYR A 461 12.13 5.50 19.23
N THR A 462 12.45 6.54 18.45
CA THR A 462 11.87 7.87 18.63
C THR A 462 10.35 7.79 18.57
N ILE A 463 9.68 8.36 19.59
CA ILE A 463 8.22 8.26 19.70
C ILE A 463 7.57 9.03 18.55
N ARG A 464 6.66 8.36 17.84
CA ARG A 464 5.79 8.92 16.79
C ARG A 464 4.34 8.87 17.27
N GLY A 465 3.57 9.91 17.01
CA GLY A 465 2.16 10.01 17.43
C GLY A 465 2.00 10.28 18.93
N GLU A 466 1.15 9.51 19.61
CA GLU A 466 0.88 9.69 21.04
C GLU A 466 2.08 9.28 21.91
N ARG A 467 2.50 10.21 22.80
CA ARG A 467 3.52 9.96 23.82
C ARG A 467 2.85 9.74 25.17
N TRP A 468 3.14 8.63 25.82
CA TRP A 468 2.62 8.28 27.13
C TRP A 468 3.75 8.33 28.16
N LYS A 469 3.69 9.28 29.09
CA LYS A 469 4.70 9.40 30.16
C LYS A 469 4.18 8.76 31.44
N CYS A 470 5.00 7.92 32.08
CA CYS A 470 4.71 7.40 33.41
C CYS A 470 4.60 8.55 34.41
N THR A 471 3.56 8.56 35.24
CA THR A 471 3.37 9.61 36.27
C THR A 471 4.22 9.37 37.51
N SER A 472 4.73 8.15 37.68
CA SER A 472 5.52 7.73 38.85
C SER A 472 7.02 7.67 38.56
N CYS A 473 7.44 7.57 37.30
CA CYS A 473 8.85 7.48 36.89
C CYS A 473 9.31 8.75 36.16
N GLU A 474 10.52 9.21 36.49
CA GLU A 474 11.05 10.49 35.99
C GLU A 474 11.34 10.48 34.48
N ASN A 475 11.88 9.38 33.96
CA ASN A 475 12.27 9.21 32.55
C ASN A 475 11.74 7.89 31.99
N TYR A 476 10.42 7.69 32.02
CA TYR A 476 9.80 6.53 31.38
C TYR A 476 8.65 6.97 30.46
N ASP A 477 8.87 6.81 29.16
CA ASP A 477 8.02 7.23 28.05
C ASP A 477 7.73 6.03 27.13
N LEU A 478 6.46 5.85 26.78
CA LEU A 478 6.00 4.80 25.87
C LEU A 478 5.38 5.42 24.61
N CYS A 479 5.64 4.85 23.45
CA CYS A 479 4.88 5.15 22.24
C CYS A 479 3.50 4.48 22.30
N GLN A 480 2.55 4.96 21.50
CA GLN A 480 1.19 4.42 21.37
C GLN A 480 1.15 2.88 21.28
N VAL A 481 2.01 2.28 20.45
CA VAL A 481 2.12 0.82 20.25
C VAL A 481 2.63 0.07 21.49
N CYS A 482 3.55 0.67 22.25
CA CYS A 482 4.09 0.06 23.46
C CYS A 482 3.17 0.29 24.66
N LYS A 483 2.40 1.38 24.68
CA LYS A 483 1.42 1.64 25.74
C LYS A 483 0.29 0.61 25.77
N THR A 484 -0.16 0.12 24.61
CA THR A 484 -1.17 -0.94 24.53
C THR A 484 -0.63 -2.31 24.97
N LYS A 485 0.70 -2.43 25.14
CA LYS A 485 1.39 -3.64 25.59
C LYS A 485 2.01 -3.47 26.98
N SER A 486 1.65 -2.42 27.74
CA SER A 486 2.34 -2.05 28.98
C SER A 486 2.38 -3.17 30.02
N ASN A 487 1.40 -4.09 30.02
CA ASN A 487 1.33 -5.22 30.95
C ASN A 487 2.34 -6.36 30.61
N ILE A 488 3.10 -6.23 29.52
CA ILE A 488 4.05 -7.25 29.03
C ILE A 488 5.50 -6.85 29.30
N HIS A 489 5.74 -5.61 29.71
CA HIS A 489 7.07 -5.06 29.93
C HIS A 489 7.27 -4.83 31.42
N ASN A 490 8.45 -5.19 31.96
CA ASN A 490 8.85 -5.17 33.38
C ASN A 490 8.80 -3.76 34.05
N HIS A 491 7.65 -3.09 33.98
CA HIS A 491 7.34 -1.82 34.60
C HIS A 491 6.21 -2.07 35.62
N PRO A 492 6.24 -1.47 36.82
CA PRO A 492 5.22 -1.72 37.82
C PRO A 492 3.80 -1.39 37.31
N ASP A 493 2.87 -2.32 37.49
CA ASP A 493 1.49 -2.21 36.99
C ASP A 493 0.66 -1.14 37.74
N ASP A 494 1.10 -0.73 38.93
CA ASP A 494 0.48 0.32 39.74
C ASP A 494 0.89 1.74 39.29
N HIS A 495 1.82 1.87 38.35
CA HIS A 495 2.22 3.15 37.79
C HIS A 495 1.25 3.65 36.72
N GLY A 496 0.65 4.82 36.97
CA GLY A 496 -0.20 5.51 36.01
C GLY A 496 0.59 6.06 34.81
N PHE A 497 -0.09 6.20 33.67
CA PHE A 497 0.45 6.89 32.49
C PHE A 497 -0.42 8.09 32.15
N LYS A 498 0.23 9.21 31.85
CA LYS A 498 -0.41 10.41 31.34
C LYS A 498 -0.10 10.57 29.86
N LEU A 499 -1.14 10.79 29.06
CA LEU A 499 -0.96 11.20 27.67
C LEU A 499 -0.33 12.60 27.65
N ILE A 500 0.84 12.70 27.01
CA ILE A 500 1.51 13.96 26.74
C ILE A 500 1.08 14.40 25.34
N PRO A 501 0.15 15.37 25.23
CA PRO A 501 -0.22 15.91 23.94
C PRO A 501 1.02 16.51 23.27
N HIS A 502 1.05 16.50 21.94
CA HIS A 502 2.11 17.15 21.21
C HIS A 502 1.99 18.67 21.36
N SER A 503 2.61 19.26 22.40
CA SER A 503 2.96 20.69 22.48
C SER A 503 3.70 21.05 23.79
N GLU A 504 4.73 21.91 23.65
CA GLU A 504 5.40 22.81 24.63
C GLU A 504 6.84 22.56 25.12
N THR A 505 7.44 21.36 25.09
CA THR A 505 8.76 21.17 25.77
C THR A 505 9.93 20.63 24.94
N SER A 506 9.75 20.39 23.64
CA SER A 506 10.90 20.06 22.80
C SER A 506 11.65 21.33 22.39
N GLY A 507 12.63 21.75 23.20
CA GLY A 507 13.56 22.85 22.89
C GLY A 507 14.40 22.66 21.61
N ARG A 508 14.12 21.62 20.80
CA ARG A 508 14.80 21.30 19.54
C ARG A 508 13.87 20.76 18.45
N ALA A 509 12.55 20.96 18.55
CA ALA A 509 11.64 20.75 17.42
C ALA A 509 11.54 22.04 16.59
N PRO A 510 11.17 21.97 15.31
CA PRO A 510 10.71 23.10 14.53
C PRO A 510 9.79 24.04 15.32
N GLN A 511 10.32 25.13 15.89
CA GLN A 511 9.51 26.10 16.63
C GLN A 511 8.33 26.56 15.77
N PHE A 512 7.16 26.63 16.41
CA PHE A 512 6.02 27.42 15.98
C PHE A 512 6.54 28.73 15.40
N PHE A 513 6.42 28.90 14.08
CA PHE A 513 6.86 30.14 13.45
C PHE A 513 6.12 31.28 14.12
N ARG A 514 6.87 32.20 14.74
CA ARG A 514 6.31 33.36 15.40
C ARG A 514 6.15 34.43 14.33
N HIS A 515 4.92 34.83 14.04
CA HIS A 515 4.66 35.94 13.13
C HIS A 515 4.98 37.26 13.84
N TYR A 516 6.25 37.67 13.76
CA TYR A 516 6.70 38.94 14.34
C TYR A 516 5.91 40.12 13.76
N GLY A 517 5.38 40.98 14.63
CA GLY A 517 4.58 42.14 14.25
C GLY A 517 3.12 41.84 13.88
N VAL A 518 2.65 40.59 14.07
CA VAL A 518 1.25 40.20 13.79
C VAL A 518 0.62 39.62 15.05
N MET A 519 -0.52 40.17 15.46
CA MET A 519 -1.30 39.71 16.61
C MET A 519 -2.60 39.08 16.14
N CYS A 520 -3.11 38.12 16.90
CA CYS A 520 -4.43 37.58 16.69
C CYS A 520 -5.47 38.63 17.12
N ASP A 521 -6.35 39.07 16.23
CA ASP A 521 -7.37 40.10 16.52
C ASP A 521 -8.42 39.64 17.53
N SER A 522 -8.57 38.33 17.75
CA SER A 522 -9.50 37.78 18.75
C SER A 522 -8.91 37.61 20.16
N CYS A 523 -7.64 37.20 20.30
CA CYS A 523 -7.04 36.94 21.62
C CYS A 523 -5.86 37.86 21.96
N GLU A 524 -5.53 38.80 21.06
CA GLU A 524 -4.44 39.79 21.18
C GLU A 524 -3.04 39.21 21.42
N LYS A 525 -2.88 37.89 21.29
CA LYS A 525 -1.58 37.22 21.42
C LYS A 525 -0.85 37.23 20.08
N THR A 526 0.49 37.31 20.15
CA THR A 526 1.32 37.06 18.97
C THR A 526 1.01 35.69 18.40
N ILE A 527 0.73 35.60 17.09
CA ILE A 527 0.39 34.34 16.45
C ILE A 527 1.63 33.45 16.39
N ARG A 528 1.49 32.23 16.92
CA ARG A 528 2.49 31.16 16.87
C ARG A 528 1.90 29.99 16.07
N GLY A 529 2.62 29.52 15.06
CA GLY A 529 2.12 28.47 14.17
C GLY A 529 1.24 29.04 13.05
N MET A 530 0.14 28.37 12.69
CA MET A 530 -0.73 28.79 11.60
C MET A 530 -1.40 30.14 11.88
N ARG A 531 -1.12 31.13 11.03
CA ARG A 531 -1.83 32.42 10.97
C ARG A 531 -2.95 32.34 9.95
N TRP A 532 -4.13 32.78 10.32
CA TRP A 532 -5.31 32.84 9.47
C TRP A 532 -5.60 34.29 9.13
N LYS A 533 -5.22 34.74 7.94
CA LYS A 533 -5.45 36.10 7.48
C LYS A 533 -6.82 36.19 6.79
N CYS A 534 -7.71 37.02 7.30
CA CYS A 534 -8.97 37.31 6.63
C CYS A 534 -8.69 37.92 5.24
N LEU A 535 -9.31 37.36 4.21
CA LEU A 535 -9.16 37.79 2.82
C LEU A 535 -10.04 39.00 2.45
N PHE A 536 -10.91 39.41 3.37
CA PHE A 536 -11.86 40.50 3.19
C PHE A 536 -11.49 41.73 4.03
N CYS A 537 -10.91 41.50 5.21
CA CYS A 537 -10.50 42.54 6.13
C CYS A 537 -9.00 42.83 5.99
N LYS A 538 -8.65 44.11 5.89
CA LYS A 538 -7.28 44.55 5.59
C LYS A 538 -6.25 44.02 6.61
N ASN A 539 -6.58 44.08 7.90
CA ASN A 539 -5.71 43.72 9.01
C ASN A 539 -6.47 42.87 10.04
N TYR A 540 -7.05 41.74 9.60
CA TYR A 540 -7.67 40.81 10.54
C TYR A 540 -7.03 39.44 10.40
N ASP A 541 -6.41 38.98 11.47
CA ASP A 541 -5.59 37.80 11.58
C ASP A 541 -6.02 36.99 12.82
N LEU A 542 -6.24 35.69 12.66
CA LEU A 542 -6.58 34.79 13.76
C LEU A 542 -5.47 33.75 13.96
N CYS A 543 -5.20 33.37 15.20
CA CYS A 543 -4.45 32.15 15.49
C CYS A 543 -5.34 30.92 15.27
N GLN A 544 -4.72 29.73 15.17
CA GLN A 544 -5.44 28.46 15.02
C GLN A 544 -6.60 28.29 16.01
N ASP A 545 -6.35 28.56 17.30
CA ASP A 545 -7.35 28.40 18.35
C ASP A 545 -8.54 29.36 18.18
N CYS A 546 -8.27 30.61 17.81
CA CYS A 546 -9.32 31.61 17.57
C CYS A 546 -10.04 31.39 16.24
N LYS A 547 -9.37 30.82 15.23
CA LYS A 547 -10.00 30.48 13.95
C LYS A 547 -11.12 29.47 14.14
N SER A 548 -10.94 28.47 15.00
CA SER A 548 -12.00 27.49 15.32
C SER A 548 -13.26 28.13 15.94
N LYS A 549 -13.10 29.32 16.53
CA LYS A 549 -14.16 30.12 17.15
C LYS A 549 -14.60 31.30 16.29
N SER A 550 -14.02 31.45 15.08
CA SER A 550 -14.32 32.55 14.15
C SER A 550 -15.82 32.78 13.94
N PRO A 551 -16.70 31.74 13.92
CA PRO A 551 -18.13 31.94 13.71
C PRO A 551 -18.83 32.86 14.75
N ASN A 552 -18.17 33.12 15.88
CA ASN A 552 -18.70 33.90 17.00
C ASN A 552 -17.92 35.20 17.25
N VAL A 553 -16.81 35.44 16.52
CA VAL A 553 -15.89 36.56 16.79
C VAL A 553 -15.50 37.35 15.53
N HIS A 554 -15.89 36.89 14.35
CA HIS A 554 -15.72 37.57 13.07
C HIS A 554 -16.90 37.25 12.14
N ASP A 555 -17.09 38.02 11.06
CA ASP A 555 -18.14 37.73 10.08
C ASP A 555 -17.94 36.31 9.49
N ASN A 556 -18.99 35.50 9.56
CA ASN A 556 -18.98 34.09 9.17
C ASN A 556 -18.84 33.91 7.65
N ASN A 557 -19.10 34.96 6.88
CA ASN A 557 -18.96 34.94 5.43
C ASN A 557 -17.53 35.29 4.97
N HIS A 558 -16.66 35.72 5.88
CA HIS A 558 -15.28 36.06 5.54
C HIS A 558 -14.36 34.82 5.56
N ALA A 559 -13.81 34.50 4.39
CA ALA A 559 -12.77 33.49 4.24
C ALA A 559 -11.41 33.94 4.77
N PHE A 560 -10.63 32.95 5.22
CA PHE A 560 -9.31 33.13 5.77
C PHE A 560 -8.26 32.39 4.95
N GLN A 561 -7.18 33.08 4.62
CA GLN A 561 -5.98 32.48 4.07
C GLN A 561 -5.08 31.97 5.20
N PRO A 562 -4.73 30.69 5.20
CA PRO A 562 -3.72 30.15 6.11
C PRO A 562 -2.30 30.55 5.68
N ILE A 563 -1.49 30.95 6.64
CA ILE A 563 -0.10 31.40 6.47
C ILE A 563 0.70 30.76 7.62
N ALA A 564 1.44 29.68 7.36
CA ALA A 564 2.25 29.05 8.39
C ALA A 564 3.66 29.68 8.55
N TYR A 565 4.16 30.37 7.52
CA TYR A 565 5.46 31.06 7.54
C TYR A 565 5.37 32.38 6.75
N SER A 566 6.05 33.45 7.20
CA SER A 566 6.12 34.70 6.43
C SER A 566 7.17 34.60 5.33
N GLY A 567 6.86 35.03 4.10
CA GLY A 567 7.77 34.98 2.94
C GLY A 567 9.09 35.76 3.04
N LEU A 568 9.38 36.41 4.17
CA LEU A 568 10.57 37.23 4.39
C LEU A 568 11.78 36.52 5.02
N SER A 569 11.69 35.23 5.41
CA SER A 569 12.80 34.52 6.09
C SER A 569 13.72 33.71 5.14
N LEU A 570 14.09 34.28 3.98
CA LEU A 570 15.02 33.63 3.04
C LEU A 570 16.50 33.83 3.39
N PHE A 571 16.82 34.62 4.41
CA PHE A 571 18.18 34.84 4.85
C PHE A 571 18.31 34.54 6.35
N GLU A 572 19.38 33.82 6.68
CA GLU A 572 19.81 33.41 8.02
C GLU A 572 19.11 32.16 8.58
N MET A 573 19.74 31.00 8.38
CA MET A 573 20.27 30.13 9.46
C MET A 573 20.92 28.85 8.90
N THR A 574 22.25 28.88 8.87
CA THR A 574 23.30 27.83 8.95
C THR A 574 23.04 26.37 8.52
N VAL A 575 23.79 25.98 7.48
CA VAL A 575 24.54 24.71 7.21
C VAL A 575 24.11 23.45 7.98
N GLY A 576 23.46 22.53 7.26
CA GLY A 576 23.30 21.13 7.68
C GLY A 576 22.40 20.34 6.74
N ARG A 577 23.02 19.59 5.81
CA ARG A 577 22.47 18.59 4.86
C ARG A 577 21.04 18.83 4.34
N ASN A 578 20.96 19.09 3.03
CA ASN A 578 19.73 19.00 2.24
C ASN A 578 19.06 17.62 2.44
N ALA A 579 18.01 17.56 3.26
CA ALA A 579 17.15 16.39 3.37
C ALA A 579 16.13 16.42 2.23
N THR A 580 15.84 15.28 1.64
CA THR A 580 14.75 15.14 0.67
C THR A 580 13.49 14.78 1.42
N CYS A 581 12.40 15.50 1.20
CA CYS A 581 11.13 15.15 1.84
C CYS A 581 10.62 13.81 1.34
N ASP A 582 10.32 12.88 2.25
CA ASP A 582 9.79 11.57 1.88
C ASP A 582 8.44 11.66 1.15
N TYR A 583 7.70 12.74 1.35
CA TYR A 583 6.38 12.98 0.76
C TYR A 583 6.41 13.85 -0.51
N CYS A 584 7.06 15.02 -0.45
CA CYS A 584 7.11 15.98 -1.57
C CYS A 584 8.27 15.71 -2.55
N LYS A 585 9.23 14.84 -2.18
CA LYS A 585 10.49 14.55 -2.91
C LYS A 585 11.36 15.77 -3.25
N LEU A 586 11.03 16.94 -2.71
CA LEU A 586 11.77 18.17 -2.89
C LEU A 586 12.81 18.34 -1.77
N THR A 587 13.83 19.15 -2.08
CA THR A 587 14.88 19.52 -1.17
C THR A 587 14.34 20.41 -0.06
N CYS A 588 14.46 19.95 1.18
CA CYS A 588 14.11 20.68 2.38
C CYS A 588 15.27 21.62 2.76
N THR A 589 14.95 22.86 3.11
CA THR A 589 15.87 23.77 3.80
C THR A 589 15.87 23.41 5.28
N GLY A 590 16.90 22.67 5.72
CA GLY A 590 16.97 22.05 7.06
C GLY A 590 16.01 20.85 7.21
N ASN A 591 15.56 20.57 8.43
CA ASN A 591 14.67 19.43 8.75
C ASN A 591 13.18 19.66 8.40
N ARG A 592 12.83 20.53 7.41
CA ARG A 592 11.42 20.92 7.10
C ARG A 592 11.11 21.00 5.58
N CYS A 593 10.04 20.34 5.10
CA CYS A 593 9.45 20.62 3.75
C CYS A 593 8.40 21.73 3.90
N TYR A 594 8.72 22.95 3.48
CA TYR A 594 7.81 24.10 3.52
C TYR A 594 6.51 23.88 2.74
N LYS A 595 6.56 23.13 1.62
CA LYS A 595 5.34 22.77 0.86
C LYS A 595 4.41 21.85 1.65
N CYS A 596 4.94 20.78 2.25
CA CYS A 596 4.16 19.86 3.08
C CYS A 596 3.64 20.52 4.36
N ALA A 597 4.45 21.35 5.00
CA ALA A 597 4.08 22.04 6.23
C ALA A 597 2.97 23.08 6.02
N ASN A 598 2.89 23.63 4.81
CA ASN A 598 1.85 24.57 4.43
C ASN A 598 0.64 23.89 3.79
N GLY A 599 0.60 22.56 3.64
CA GLY A 599 -0.51 21.89 2.94
C GLY A 599 -0.58 22.17 1.43
N GLU A 600 0.40 22.87 0.87
CA GLU A 600 0.45 23.20 -0.55
C GLU A 600 0.93 22.01 -1.39
N PHE A 601 0.35 21.87 -2.58
CA PHE A 601 0.77 20.85 -3.53
C PHE A 601 0.63 21.29 -4.99
N PRO A 602 1.54 20.84 -5.85
CA PRO A 602 1.40 21.04 -7.28
C PRO A 602 0.34 20.09 -7.87
N VAL A 603 -0.48 20.60 -8.77
CA VAL A 603 -1.47 19.84 -9.54
C VAL A 603 -0.85 19.47 -10.89
N GLU A 604 -0.95 18.19 -11.27
CA GLU A 604 -0.55 17.72 -12.59
C GLU A 604 -1.69 17.85 -13.58
N GLU A 605 -2.89 17.46 -13.15
CA GLU A 605 -4.12 17.44 -13.91
C GLU A 605 -5.29 17.50 -12.94
N TYR A 606 -6.40 18.13 -13.31
CA TYR A 606 -7.67 17.87 -12.63
C TYR A 606 -8.83 17.80 -13.63
N GLU A 607 -9.81 16.99 -13.27
CA GLU A 607 -11.02 16.74 -14.04
C GLU A 607 -12.24 17.04 -13.17
N LEU A 608 -13.26 17.63 -13.78
CA LEU A 608 -14.56 17.84 -13.14
C LEU A 608 -15.63 17.08 -13.91
N PHE A 609 -16.42 16.27 -13.22
CA PHE A 609 -17.52 15.51 -13.79
C PHE A 609 -18.85 16.03 -13.25
N GLN A 610 -19.83 16.15 -14.12
CA GLN A 610 -21.24 16.29 -13.73
C GLN A 610 -21.76 14.90 -13.40
N VAL A 611 -22.27 14.71 -12.18
CA VAL A 611 -22.89 13.46 -11.73
C VAL A 611 -24.39 13.55 -11.98
N ILE A 612 -24.92 12.61 -12.75
CA ILE A 612 -26.34 12.56 -13.15
C ILE A 612 -26.91 11.25 -12.67
N LYS A 613 -27.92 11.29 -11.80
CA LYS A 613 -28.65 10.09 -11.38
C LYS A 613 -29.52 9.59 -12.54
N ARG A 614 -29.43 8.31 -12.86
CA ARG A 614 -30.21 7.63 -13.89
C ARG A 614 -31.60 7.25 -13.42
#